data_AF-A0AAU2NKT0-F1
#
_entry.id   AF-A0AAU2NKT0-F1
#
_cell.length_a   1.000
_cell.length_b   1.000
_cell.length_c   1.000
_cell.angle_alpha   90.00
_cell.angle_beta   90.00
_cell.angle_gamma   90.00
#
_symmetry.space_group_name_H-M   'P 1'
#
loop_
_entity.id
_entity.type
_entity.pdbx_description
1 polymer ?
#
loop_
_entity_poly.entity_id
_entity_poly.type
_entity_poly.pdbx_seq_one_letter_code
_entity_poly.pdbx_strand_id
1 'polypeptide(L)'
;MASSDDIETALHNARALILADLTAKDVADAAVVSLVETAVTHRRWWLEQWPDGTEYVLGLVAQDVQDALLEAYGRWPLCASCAADGDPHALSVEPELGPEPHWVCGKEGTVVAPVGQLA
;
A
#
# COMPACT_ATOMS: atom_id res chain seq x y z
N MET A 1 0.38 14.67 -19.18
CA MET A 1 -1.08 14.47 -19.00
C MET A 1 -1.39 13.03 -19.30
N ALA A 2 -1.54 12.23 -18.24
CA ALA A 2 -2.00 10.86 -18.36
C ALA A 2 -3.40 10.80 -19.00
N SER A 3 -3.61 9.84 -19.88
CA SER A 3 -4.92 9.52 -20.46
C SER A 3 -5.78 8.77 -19.45
N SER A 4 -7.09 8.64 -19.73
CA SER A 4 -7.97 7.79 -18.91
C SER A 4 -7.45 6.35 -18.82
N ASP A 5 -6.87 5.82 -19.90
CA ASP A 5 -6.32 4.46 -19.94
C ASP A 5 -5.07 4.33 -19.05
N ASP A 6 -4.28 5.39 -18.93
CA ASP A 6 -3.11 5.43 -18.04
C ASP A 6 -3.54 5.43 -16.57
N ILE A 7 -4.61 6.15 -16.22
CA ILE A 7 -5.20 6.15 -14.88
C ILE A 7 -5.70 4.75 -14.51
N GLU A 8 -6.47 4.11 -15.39
CA GLU A 8 -6.97 2.74 -15.16
C GLU A 8 -5.81 1.75 -15.00
N THR A 9 -4.78 1.86 -15.84
CA THR A 9 -3.60 0.99 -15.76
C THR A 9 -2.87 1.17 -14.43
N ALA A 10 -2.66 2.42 -14.00
CA ALA A 10 -2.00 2.71 -12.72
C ALA A 10 -2.80 2.17 -11.52
N LEU A 11 -4.12 2.34 -11.51
CA LEU A 11 -4.99 1.84 -10.46
C LEU A 11 -5.06 0.30 -10.43
N HIS A 12 -5.15 -0.35 -11.59
CA HIS A 12 -5.12 -1.81 -11.66
C HIS A 12 -3.78 -2.39 -11.18
N ASN A 13 -2.66 -1.74 -11.53
CA ASN A 13 -1.34 -2.13 -11.04
C ASN A 13 -1.24 -1.95 -9.52
N ALA A 14 -1.68 -0.80 -8.98
CA ALA A 14 -1.70 -0.56 -7.54
C ALA A 14 -2.53 -1.61 -6.80
N ARG A 15 -3.75 -1.86 -7.28
CA ARG A 15 -4.64 -2.91 -6.74
C ARG A 15 -3.96 -4.27 -6.73
N ALA A 16 -3.36 -4.70 -7.84
CA ALA A 16 -2.71 -6.00 -7.96
C ALA A 16 -1.53 -6.16 -6.99
N LEU A 17 -0.69 -5.13 -6.88
CA LEU A 17 0.48 -5.14 -6.01
C LEU A 17 0.09 -5.16 -4.52
N ILE A 18 -0.91 -4.38 -4.11
CA ILE A 18 -1.39 -4.41 -2.73
C ILE A 18 -2.04 -5.75 -2.37
N LEU A 19 -2.81 -6.34 -3.29
CA LEU A 19 -3.34 -7.69 -3.09
C LEU A 19 -2.23 -8.74 -2.97
N ALA A 20 -1.11 -8.58 -3.68
CA ALA A 20 0.04 -9.46 -3.54
C ALA A 20 0.65 -9.38 -2.13
N ASP A 21 0.87 -8.17 -1.60
CA ASP A 21 1.38 -7.97 -0.24
C ASP A 21 0.43 -8.49 0.85
N LEU A 22 -0.87 -8.24 0.70
CA LEU A 22 -1.89 -8.74 1.62
C LEU A 22 -1.92 -10.28 1.61
N THR A 23 -1.76 -10.89 0.43
CA THR A 23 -1.70 -12.35 0.28
C THR A 23 -0.44 -12.91 0.92
N ALA A 24 0.72 -12.27 0.72
CA ALA A 24 1.99 -12.69 1.32
C ALA A 24 1.94 -12.64 2.86
N LYS A 25 1.11 -11.75 3.43
CA LYS A 25 0.90 -11.63 4.88
C LYS A 25 -0.34 -12.35 5.41
N ASP A 26 -0.99 -13.17 4.58
CA ASP A 26 -2.17 -13.97 4.94
C ASP A 26 -3.35 -13.13 5.49
N VAL A 27 -3.57 -11.95 4.91
CA VAL A 27 -4.65 -11.02 5.30
C VAL A 27 -5.58 -10.64 4.14
N ALA A 28 -5.54 -11.37 3.03
CA ALA A 28 -6.34 -11.08 1.83
C ALA A 28 -7.76 -11.68 1.85
N ASP A 29 -8.49 -11.55 2.97
CA ASP A 29 -9.89 -11.98 3.03
C ASP A 29 -10.84 -11.00 2.30
N ALA A 30 -12.11 -11.40 2.13
CA ALA A 30 -13.07 -10.60 1.37
C ALA A 30 -13.35 -9.20 1.97
N ALA A 31 -13.29 -9.06 3.29
CA ALA A 31 -13.51 -7.76 3.95
C ALA A 31 -12.30 -6.85 3.73
N VAL A 32 -11.08 -7.39 3.83
CA VAL A 32 -9.85 -6.64 3.54
C VAL A 32 -9.76 -6.27 2.06
N VAL A 33 -10.12 -7.16 1.14
CA VAL A 33 -10.20 -6.84 -0.30
C VAL A 33 -11.17 -5.68 -0.54
N SER A 34 -12.29 -5.60 0.19
CA SER A 34 -13.23 -4.48 0.08
C SER A 34 -12.63 -3.14 0.53
N LEU A 35 -11.69 -3.14 1.48
CA LEU A 35 -10.92 -1.95 1.85
C LEU A 35 -10.01 -1.50 0.70
N VAL A 36 -9.35 -2.44 0.01
CA VAL A 36 -8.54 -2.15 -1.17
C VAL A 36 -9.37 -1.51 -2.27
N GLU A 37 -10.56 -2.06 -2.57
CA GLU A 37 -11.45 -1.49 -3.58
C GLU A 37 -11.93 -0.07 -3.21
N THR A 38 -12.14 0.19 -1.92
CA THR A 38 -12.50 1.52 -1.42
C THR A 38 -11.36 2.52 -1.64
N ALA A 39 -10.13 2.14 -1.29
CA ALA A 39 -8.94 2.96 -1.53
C ALA A 39 -8.74 3.25 -3.02
N VAL A 40 -8.83 2.23 -3.88
CA VAL A 40 -8.72 2.37 -5.34
C VAL A 40 -9.81 3.29 -5.90
N THR A 41 -11.05 3.18 -5.41
CA THR A 41 -12.17 4.04 -5.82
C THR A 41 -11.93 5.50 -5.43
N HIS A 42 -11.45 5.75 -4.20
CA HIS A 42 -11.07 7.10 -3.77
C HIS A 42 -9.92 7.68 -4.61
N ARG A 43 -8.90 6.87 -4.91
CA ARG A 43 -7.74 7.32 -5.70
C ARG A 43 -8.04 7.50 -7.18
N ARG A 44 -9.04 6.82 -7.73
CA ARG A 44 -9.58 7.13 -9.07
C ARG A 44 -10.04 8.58 -9.15
N TRP A 45 -10.95 8.98 -8.27
CA TRP A 45 -11.46 10.35 -8.25
C TRP A 45 -10.32 11.36 -8.09
N TRP A 46 -9.35 11.07 -7.23
CA TRP A 46 -8.17 11.92 -7.03
C TRP A 46 -7.32 12.07 -8.31
N LEU A 47 -7.05 10.96 -9.03
CA LEU A 47 -6.31 10.99 -10.30
C LEU A 47 -7.07 11.70 -11.42
N GLU A 48 -8.40 11.65 -11.43
CA GLU A 48 -9.20 12.44 -12.37
C GLU A 48 -9.01 13.95 -12.16
N GLN A 49 -8.77 14.38 -10.91
CA GLN A 49 -8.45 15.78 -10.60
C GLN A 49 -6.98 16.11 -10.86
N TRP A 50 -6.07 15.14 -10.68
CA TRP A 50 -4.64 15.31 -10.90
C TRP A 50 -4.00 14.09 -11.59
N PRO A 51 -4.05 14.01 -12.94
CA PRO A 51 -3.58 12.83 -13.68
C PRO A 51 -2.08 12.57 -13.61
N ASP A 52 -1.28 13.60 -13.35
CA ASP A 52 0.17 13.45 -13.19
C ASP A 52 0.51 12.73 -11.86
N GLY A 53 -0.47 12.51 -10.98
CA GLY A 53 -0.30 11.73 -9.76
C GLY A 53 -0.21 10.21 -9.94
N THR A 54 -0.26 9.71 -11.17
CA THR A 54 -0.22 8.27 -11.50
C THR A 54 1.05 7.58 -10.96
N GLU A 55 2.18 8.27 -10.91
CA GLU A 55 3.43 7.73 -10.34
C GLU A 55 3.39 7.55 -8.81
N TYR A 56 2.48 8.25 -8.11
CA TYR A 56 2.37 8.23 -6.65
C TYR A 56 1.28 7.27 -6.14
N VAL A 57 0.37 6.82 -7.03
CA VAL A 57 -0.87 6.15 -6.62
C VAL A 57 -0.63 4.84 -5.87
N LEU A 58 0.44 4.10 -6.20
CA LEU A 58 0.76 2.85 -5.52
C LEU A 58 1.03 3.09 -4.03
N GLY A 59 1.87 4.08 -3.69
CA GLY A 59 2.22 4.38 -2.31
C GLY A 59 1.04 4.95 -1.54
N LEU A 60 0.19 5.71 -2.22
CA LEU A 60 -1.02 6.28 -1.63
C LEU A 60 -2.10 5.21 -1.34
N VAL A 61 -2.31 4.26 -2.24
CA VAL A 61 -3.22 3.12 -1.98
C VAL A 61 -2.67 2.24 -0.84
N ALA A 62 -1.36 2.03 -0.78
CA ALA A 62 -0.73 1.29 0.32
C ALA A 62 -1.02 1.94 1.69
N GLN A 63 -0.88 3.27 1.77
CA GLN A 63 -1.18 4.04 2.98
C GLN A 63 -2.67 3.99 3.34
N ASP A 64 -3.57 4.21 2.36
CA ASP A 64 -5.02 4.16 2.61
C ASP A 64 -5.46 2.78 3.15
N VAL A 65 -4.87 1.70 2.63
CA VAL A 65 -5.16 0.33 3.10
C VAL A 65 -4.56 0.10 4.48
N GLN A 66 -3.35 0.60 4.75
CA GLN A 66 -2.75 0.54 6.07
C GLN A 66 -3.60 1.26 7.12
N ASP A 67 -4.10 2.45 6.82
CA ASP A 67 -4.97 3.23 7.70
C ASP A 67 -6.29 2.50 7.95
N ALA A 68 -6.93 2.00 6.89
CA ALA A 68 -8.19 1.26 7.02
C ALA A 68 -8.01 -0.05 7.82
N LEU A 69 -6.90 -0.77 7.62
CA LEU A 69 -6.58 -1.95 8.41
C LEU A 69 -6.28 -1.58 9.86
N LEU A 70 -5.55 -0.49 10.13
CA LEU A 70 -5.26 -0.04 11.48
C LEU A 70 -6.54 0.23 12.29
N GLU A 71 -7.54 0.84 11.65
CA GLU A 71 -8.83 1.12 12.27
C GLU A 71 -9.67 -0.15 12.50
N ALA A 72 -9.68 -1.08 11.55
CA ALA A 72 -10.59 -2.23 11.57
C ALA A 72 -10.01 -3.50 12.23
N TYR A 73 -8.70 -3.75 12.08
CA TYR A 73 -8.05 -5.02 12.44
C TYR A 73 -6.78 -4.84 13.26
N GLY A 74 -6.03 -3.76 13.01
CA GLY A 74 -4.76 -3.44 13.66
C GLY A 74 -3.62 -3.23 12.67
N ARG A 75 -2.40 -3.23 13.20
CA ARG A 75 -1.18 -2.86 12.49
C ARG A 75 -0.86 -3.82 11.35
N TRP A 76 -0.65 -3.28 10.16
CA TRP A 76 -0.18 -4.03 8.99
C TRP A 76 0.68 -3.13 8.07
N PRO A 77 1.66 -3.69 7.33
CA PRO A 77 2.26 -5.01 7.55
C PRO A 77 3.23 -4.95 8.73
N LEU A 78 3.30 -6.01 9.54
CA LEU A 78 4.24 -6.05 10.66
C LEU A 78 5.68 -6.28 10.17
N CYS A 79 6.64 -5.59 10.79
CA CYS A 79 8.06 -5.85 10.59
C CYS A 79 8.43 -7.23 11.18
N ALA A 80 8.75 -8.21 10.32
CA ALA A 80 9.05 -9.57 10.76
C ALA A 80 10.28 -9.64 11.67
N SER A 81 11.33 -8.87 11.37
CA SER A 81 12.55 -8.85 12.19
C SER A 81 12.26 -8.35 13.61
N CYS A 82 11.61 -7.18 13.72
CA CYS A 82 11.31 -6.60 15.04
C CYS A 82 10.23 -7.39 15.80
N ALA A 83 9.29 -8.03 15.09
CA ALA A 83 8.35 -8.96 15.71
C ALA A 83 9.06 -10.18 16.32
N ALA A 84 10.09 -10.72 15.65
CA ALA A 84 10.92 -11.81 16.19
C ALA A 84 11.68 -11.39 17.46
N ASP A 85 12.05 -10.11 17.57
CA ASP A 85 12.69 -9.53 18.75
C ASP A 85 11.69 -9.11 19.85
N GLY A 86 10.39 -9.38 19.68
CA GLY A 86 9.35 -9.09 20.66
C GLY A 86 8.81 -7.65 20.66
N ASP A 87 9.10 -6.87 19.62
CA ASP A 87 8.65 -5.48 19.47
C ASP A 87 7.92 -5.26 18.12
N PRO A 88 6.74 -5.87 17.94
CA PRO A 88 6.00 -5.80 16.67
C PRO A 88 5.46 -4.40 16.39
N HIS A 89 5.81 -3.87 15.22
CA HIS A 89 5.31 -2.59 14.70
C HIS A 89 5.00 -2.69 13.21
N ALA A 90 4.17 -1.77 12.71
CA ALA A 90 3.88 -1.66 11.29
C ALA A 90 5.07 -1.05 10.55
N LEU A 91 5.37 -1.57 9.36
CA LEU A 91 6.25 -0.89 8.40
C LEU A 91 5.55 0.38 7.90
N SER A 92 6.31 1.43 7.59
CA SER A 92 5.79 2.62 6.91
C SER A 92 5.97 2.49 5.40
N VAL A 93 5.17 3.22 4.63
CA VAL A 93 5.39 3.41 3.19
C VAL A 93 6.29 4.62 3.00
N GLU A 94 7.42 4.44 2.33
CA GLU A 94 8.37 5.51 2.02
C GLU A 94 8.71 5.55 0.52
N PRO A 95 8.84 6.74 -0.08
CA PRO A 95 8.51 8.04 0.50
C PRO A 95 7.00 8.18 0.79
N GLU A 96 6.64 8.96 1.81
CA GLU A 96 5.23 9.26 2.15
C GLU A 96 4.45 9.79 0.93
N LEU A 97 5.08 10.61 0.11
CA LEU A 97 4.58 11.01 -1.21
C LEU A 97 5.73 11.05 -2.22
N GLY A 98 5.76 10.07 -3.13
CA GLY A 98 6.75 10.00 -4.19
C GLY A 98 6.67 8.69 -4.99
N PRO A 99 7.45 8.57 -6.06
CA PRO A 99 7.49 7.36 -6.88
C PRO A 99 8.24 6.24 -6.16
N GLU A 100 8.13 5.03 -6.70
CA GLU A 100 8.86 3.84 -6.20
C GLU A 100 8.67 3.62 -4.68
N PRO A 101 7.44 3.42 -4.20
CA PRO A 101 7.17 3.25 -2.78
C PRO A 101 7.72 1.92 -2.24
N HIS A 102 8.22 1.95 -1.02
CA HIS A 102 8.80 0.83 -0.30
C HIS A 102 8.22 0.69 1.10
N TRP A 103 8.13 -0.54 1.58
CA TRP A 103 7.91 -0.83 3.00
C TRP A 103 9.22 -0.63 3.77
N VAL A 104 9.22 0.24 4.77
CA VAL A 104 10.39 0.60 5.56
C VAL A 104 10.14 0.30 7.03
N CYS A 105 11.14 -0.29 7.69
CA CYS A 105 11.16 -0.40 9.13
C CYS A 105 11.65 0.92 9.72
N GLY A 106 10.73 1.74 10.25
CA GLY A 106 11.08 3.04 10.84
C GLY A 106 12.03 2.95 12.04
N LYS A 107 12.04 1.83 12.76
CA LYS A 107 12.93 1.60 13.91
C LYS A 107 14.39 1.40 13.48
N GLU A 108 14.61 0.54 12.49
CA GLU A 108 15.95 0.19 12.01
C GLU A 108 16.43 1.11 10.87
N GLY A 109 15.53 1.90 10.28
CA GLY A 109 15.83 2.77 9.15
C GLY A 109 16.12 2.00 7.85
N THR A 110 15.63 0.77 7.73
CA THR A 110 15.94 -0.13 6.61
C THR A 110 14.73 -0.37 5.71
N VAL A 111 14.97 -0.33 4.40
CA VAL A 111 14.02 -0.83 3.40
C VAL A 111 13.84 -2.33 3.55
N VAL A 112 12.60 -2.77 3.68
CA VAL A 112 12.24 -4.19 3.78
C VAL A 112 11.97 -4.77 2.39
N ALA A 113 11.11 -4.12 1.60
CA ALA A 113 10.80 -4.51 0.23
C ALA A 113 10.11 -3.36 -0.52
N PRO A 114 10.14 -3.36 -1.87
CA PRO A 114 9.20 -2.56 -2.66
C PRO A 114 7.75 -2.92 -2.32
N VAL A 115 6.82 -1.97 -2.44
CA VAL A 115 5.39 -2.28 -2.33
C VAL A 115 4.99 -3.27 -3.43
N GLY A 116 4.29 -4.33 -3.04
CA GLY A 116 3.88 -5.47 -3.86
C GLY A 116 4.89 -6.62 -3.91
N GLN A 117 5.97 -6.56 -3.12
CA GLN A 117 7.03 -7.58 -3.08
C GLN A 117 7.32 -8.09 -1.66
N LEU A 118 6.38 -7.98 -0.72
CA LEU A 118 6.53 -8.65 0.57
C LEU A 118 6.57 -10.18 0.40
N ALA A 119 7.42 -10.83 1.20
CA ALA A 119 7.54 -12.29 1.28
C ALA A 119 6.69 -12.89 2.39
#